data_AF-I7FI92-F1
#
_entry.id   AF-I7FI92-F1
#
_cell.length_a   1.000
_cell.length_b   1.000
_cell.length_c   1.000
_cell.angle_alpha   90.00
_cell.angle_beta   90.00
_cell.angle_gamma   90.00
#
_symmetry.space_group_name_H-M   'P 1'
#
loop_
_entity.id
_entity.type
_entity.pdbx_description
1 polymer ?
#
loop_
_entity_poly.entity_id
_entity_poly.type
_entity_poly.pdbx_seq_one_letter_code
_entity_poly.pdbx_strand_id
1 'polypeptide(L)'
;MADNMNYSSDAPISSPDKDRFSRWPFSKRISEVIAKRTDPSSIVIGLYGAWGDGKTTVLNFIEEALKTESNVICISRLLKLK
;
A
#
# COMPACT_ATOMS: atom_id res chain seq x y z
N MET A 1 -37.60 -0.27 -5.90
CA MET A 1 -36.45 0.04 -5.05
C MET A 1 -35.42 -1.04 -5.33
N ALA A 2 -34.46 -0.76 -6.22
CA ALA A 2 -33.44 -1.74 -6.58
C ALA A 2 -32.44 -1.83 -5.42
N ASP A 3 -32.30 -3.04 -4.89
CA ASP A 3 -31.36 -3.38 -3.84
C ASP A 3 -29.94 -3.10 -4.35
N ASN A 4 -29.27 -2.13 -3.75
CA ASN A 4 -27.95 -1.71 -4.15
C ASN A 4 -26.96 -2.78 -3.64
N MET A 5 -26.87 -3.88 -4.39
CA MET A 5 -25.93 -4.99 -4.15
C MET A 5 -24.51 -4.42 -4.13
N ASN A 6 -24.04 -4.06 -2.94
CA ASN A 6 -22.69 -3.60 -2.68
C ASN A 6 -21.71 -4.78 -2.83
N TYR A 7 -21.46 -5.16 -4.09
CA TYR A 7 -20.41 -6.09 -4.45
C TYR A 7 -19.05 -5.46 -4.11
N SER A 8 -18.46 -5.92 -3.01
CA SER A 8 -17.10 -5.55 -2.64
C SER A 8 -16.14 -6.50 -3.35
N SER A 9 -15.59 -6.04 -4.46
CA SER A 9 -14.51 -6.76 -5.17
C SER A 9 -13.30 -6.93 -4.24
N ASP A 10 -12.60 -8.06 -4.31
CA ASP A 10 -11.29 -8.28 -3.66
C ASP A 10 -10.14 -7.56 -4.41
N ALA A 11 -10.48 -6.44 -5.04
CA ALA A 11 -9.52 -5.62 -5.76
C ALA A 11 -8.67 -4.84 -4.74
N PRO A 12 -7.36 -4.66 -5.01
CA PRO A 12 -6.54 -3.82 -4.17
C PRO A 12 -7.06 -2.39 -4.16
N ILE A 13 -7.04 -1.77 -2.98
CA ILE A 13 -7.44 -0.39 -2.77
C ILE A 13 -6.20 0.49 -2.59
N SER A 14 -6.33 1.77 -2.94
CA SER A 14 -5.24 2.76 -2.78
C SER A 14 -5.61 3.93 -1.86
N SER A 15 -6.91 4.11 -1.60
CA SER A 15 -7.45 5.19 -0.76
C SER A 15 -7.52 4.74 0.70
N PRO A 16 -6.82 5.40 1.64
CA PRO A 16 -6.85 5.06 3.06
C PRO A 16 -8.25 5.16 3.69
N ASP A 17 -9.09 6.08 3.19
CA ASP A 17 -10.50 6.25 3.54
C ASP A 17 -11.37 5.02 3.25
N LYS A 18 -10.90 4.12 2.38
CA LYS A 18 -11.59 2.85 2.05
C LYS A 18 -11.04 1.67 2.84
N ASP A 19 -10.12 1.89 3.77
CA ASP A 19 -9.48 0.82 4.53
C ASP A 19 -10.37 0.27 5.65
N ARG A 20 -10.95 -0.91 5.40
CA ARG A 20 -11.83 -1.61 6.34
C ARG A 20 -11.10 -2.53 7.31
N PHE A 21 -9.80 -2.74 7.11
CA PHE A 21 -9.02 -3.74 7.84
C PHE A 21 -7.80 -3.15 8.55
N SER A 22 -7.74 -1.82 8.66
CA SER A 22 -6.66 -1.10 9.35
C SER A 22 -5.26 -1.44 8.84
N ARG A 23 -5.13 -1.63 7.52
CA ARG A 23 -3.85 -1.78 6.81
C ARG A 23 -3.11 -0.43 6.67
N TRP A 24 -3.83 0.69 6.67
CA TRP A 24 -3.26 2.03 6.51
C TRP A 24 -2.23 2.38 7.60
N PRO A 25 -2.53 2.24 8.92
CA PRO A 25 -1.53 2.50 9.96
C PRO A 25 -0.26 1.67 9.83
N PHE A 26 -0.37 0.42 9.33
CA PHE A 26 0.79 -0.43 9.07
C PHE A 26 1.63 0.10 7.91
N SER A 27 1.01 0.41 6.78
CA SER A 27 1.69 0.99 5.60
C SER A 27 2.35 2.34 5.91
N LYS A 28 1.69 3.20 6.69
CA LYS A 28 2.24 4.50 7.10
C LYS A 28 3.51 4.37 7.95
N ARG A 29 3.57 3.39 8.85
CA ARG A 29 4.81 3.14 9.61
C ARG A 29 5.96 2.72 8.71
N ILE A 30 5.70 1.91 7.68
CA ILE A 30 6.72 1.50 6.72
C ILE A 30 7.20 2.70 5.90
N SER A 31 6.29 3.55 5.40
CA SER A 31 6.66 4.74 4.63
C SER A 31 7.51 5.71 5.46
N GLU A 32 7.19 5.91 6.74
CA GLU A 32 7.98 6.76 7.63
C GLU A 32 9.42 6.24 7.81
N VAL A 33 9.60 4.92 7.91
CA VAL A 33 10.94 4.31 7.99
C VAL A 33 11.71 4.52 6.68
N ILE A 34 11.05 4.39 5.53
CA ILE A 34 11.65 4.62 4.22
C ILE A 34 12.06 6.10 4.07
N ALA A 35 11.17 7.04 4.38
CA ALA A 35 11.37 8.47 4.16
C ALA A 35 12.43 9.09 5.08
N LYS A 36 12.54 8.60 6.33
CA LYS A 36 13.49 9.11 7.34
C LYS A 36 14.87 8.46 7.25
N ARG A 37 15.07 7.49 6.37
CA ARG A 37 16.35 6.79 6.22
C ARG A 37 17.41 7.75 5.65
N THR A 38 18.52 7.91 6.38
CA THR A 38 19.67 8.73 5.96
C THR A 38 20.84 7.91 5.44
N ASP A 39 20.82 6.60 5.66
CA ASP A 39 21.84 5.68 5.18
C ASP A 39 21.69 5.50 3.65
N PRO A 40 22.73 5.83 2.85
CA PRO A 40 22.67 5.79 1.39
C PRO A 40 22.71 4.36 0.81
N SER A 41 22.93 3.33 1.64
CA SER A 41 22.89 1.95 1.18
C SER A 41 21.47 1.48 0.84
N SER A 42 21.37 0.71 -0.24
CA SER A 42 20.11 0.13 -0.71
C SER A 42 19.54 -0.89 0.27
N ILE A 43 18.22 -0.88 0.42
CA ILE A 43 17.48 -1.84 1.26
C ILE A 43 16.45 -2.60 0.40
N VAL A 44 16.30 -3.89 0.67
CA VAL A 44 15.25 -4.73 0.10
C VAL A 44 14.24 -5.05 1.20
N ILE A 45 12.97 -4.76 0.95
CA ILE A 45 11.86 -5.03 1.88
C ILE A 45 10.96 -6.10 1.28
N GLY A 46 10.81 -7.23 1.96
CA GLY A 46 9.88 -8.30 1.60
C GLY A 46 8.55 -8.13 2.33
N LEU A 47 7.44 -8.14 1.59
CA LEU A 47 6.09 -8.15 2.17
C LEU A 47 5.47 -9.55 2.05
N TYR A 48 5.32 -10.23 3.18
CA TYR A 48 4.80 -11.59 3.27
C TYR A 48 3.36 -11.62 3.78
N GLY A 49 2.58 -12.61 3.33
CA GLY A 49 1.18 -12.81 3.71
C GLY A 49 0.51 -13.82 2.77
N ALA A 50 -0.61 -14.39 3.20
CA ALA A 50 -1.36 -15.36 2.40
C ALA A 50 -1.89 -14.74 1.09
N TRP A 51 -2.32 -15.56 0.14
CA TRP A 51 -3.04 -15.06 -1.04
C TRP A 51 -4.33 -14.35 -0.59
N GLY A 52 -4.66 -13.21 -1.21
CA GLY A 52 -5.82 -12.39 -0.81
C GLY A 52 -5.63 -11.54 0.45
N ASP A 53 -4.48 -11.60 1.14
CA ASP A 53 -4.30 -10.92 2.44
C ASP A 53 -4.09 -9.38 2.32
N GLY A 54 -4.19 -8.84 1.10
CA GLY A 54 -4.10 -7.41 0.85
C GLY A 54 -2.67 -6.88 0.68
N LYS A 55 -1.69 -7.73 0.34
CA LYS A 55 -0.30 -7.29 0.07
C LYS A 55 -0.22 -6.15 -0.94
N THR A 56 -0.97 -6.25 -2.04
CA THR A 56 -1.03 -5.20 -3.06
C THR A 56 -1.66 -3.91 -2.51
N THR A 57 -2.69 -4.01 -1.67
CA THR A 57 -3.25 -2.85 -0.96
C THR A 57 -2.22 -2.18 -0.04
N VAL A 58 -1.44 -2.97 0.70
CA VAL A 58 -0.38 -2.44 1.57
C VAL A 58 0.67 -1.68 0.76
N LEU A 59 1.10 -2.22 -0.40
CA LEU A 59 2.03 -1.54 -1.31
C LEU A 59 1.45 -0.21 -1.82
N ASN A 60 0.19 -0.21 -2.26
CA ASN A 60 -0.48 1.01 -2.71
C ASN A 60 -0.55 2.07 -1.60
N PHE A 61 -0.83 1.67 -0.36
CA PHE A 61 -0.86 2.58 0.77
C PHE A 61 0.52 3.11 1.15
N ILE A 62 1.59 2.32 1.02
CA ILE A 62 2.96 2.81 1.22
C ILE A 62 3.26 3.88 0.17
N GLU A 63 2.94 3.62 -1.10
CA GLU A 63 3.11 4.59 -2.18
C GLU A 63 2.30 5.87 -1.93
N GLU A 64 1.03 5.74 -1.53
CA GLU A 64 0.18 6.88 -1.18
C GLU A 64 0.75 7.72 -0.03
N ALA A 65 1.25 7.08 1.02
CA ALA A 65 1.85 7.76 2.16
C ALA A 65 3.17 8.46 1.80
N LEU A 66 3.95 7.91 0.86
CA LEU A 66 5.21 8.52 0.43
C LEU A 66 5.01 9.73 -0.51
N LYS A 67 3.83 9.90 -1.13
CA LYS A 67 3.54 11.07 -1.99
C LYS A 67 3.63 12.41 -1.27
N THR A 68 3.45 12.42 0.05
CA THR A 68 3.55 13.64 0.86
C THR A 68 4.98 13.98 1.26
N GLU A 69 5.95 13.11 0.99
CA GLU A 69 7.35 13.26 1.37
C GLU A 69 8.15 13.93 0.23
N SER A 70 8.65 15.15 0.47
CA SER A 70 9.30 15.96 -0.59
C SER A 70 10.66 15.42 -1.05
N ASN A 71 11.30 14.58 -0.24
CA ASN A 71 12.62 13.99 -0.51
C ASN A 71 12.53 12.56 -1.08
N VAL A 72 11.34 12.08 -1.43
CA VAL A 72 11.13 10.72 -1.92
C VAL A 72 10.58 10.75 -3.35
N ILE A 73 11.21 9.98 -4.24
CA ILE A 73 10.69 9.72 -5.58
C ILE A 73 10.19 8.27 -5.60
N CYS A 74 8.88 8.09 -5.77
CA CYS A 74 8.27 6.77 -5.88
C CYS A 74 8.31 6.27 -7.32
N ILE A 75 8.92 5.10 -7.54
CA ILE A 75 8.90 4.39 -8.82
C ILE A 75 8.28 3.01 -8.57
N SER A 76 7.06 2.80 -9.05
CA SER A 76 6.31 1.55 -8.84
C SER A 76 6.18 0.76 -10.15
N ARG A 77 6.44 -0.55 -10.10
CA ARG A 77 6.09 -1.50 -11.15
C ARG A 77 5.35 -2.67 -10.54
N LEU A 78 4.05 -2.76 -10.82
CA LEU A 78 3.25 -3.89 -10.40
C LEU A 78 3.22 -4.96 -11.50
N LEU A 79 3.81 -6.12 -11.22
CA LEU A 79 3.69 -7.29 -12.07
C LEU A 79 2.37 -7.99 -11.74
N LYS A 80 1.36 -7.79 -12.57
CA LYS A 80 0.15 -8.62 -12.56
C LYS A 80 0.43 -9.86 -13.38
N LEU A 81 0.59 -10.99 -12.70
CA LEU A 81 0.53 -12.30 -13.37
C LEU A 81 -0.91 -12.44 -13.89
N LYS A 82 -1.05 -12.52 -15.22
CA LYS A 82 -2.32 -12.86 -15.87
C LYS A 82 -2.54 -14.35 -15.81
#